data_AF-A0A3C1HVI3-F1
#
_entry.id   AF-A0A3C1HVI3-F1
#
_cell.length_a   1.000
_cell.length_b   1.000
_cell.length_c   1.000
_cell.angle_alpha   90.00
_cell.angle_beta   90.00
_cell.angle_gamma   90.00
#
_symmetry.space_group_name_H-M   'P 1'
#
loop_
_entity.id
_entity.type
_entity.pdbx_description
1 polymer ?
#
loop_
_entity_poly.entity_id
_entity_poly.type
_entity_poly.pdbx_seq_one_letter_code
_entity_poly.pdbx_strand_id
1 'polypeptide(L)'
;GWTIYNSGFGRGKALWNNSVELRMPVIPNLIALDFFVDASCLKTEPSDMFTDLTNLDDWYFSMGPSIRCCMQQLPLRLLFVSQFKMEDGKFTWRDDDSNIVDTFRDSLHFVLSFNLVNR
;
A
#
# COMPACT_ATOMS: atom_id res chain seq x y z
N GLY A 1 4.01 -0.91 -1.63
CA GLY A 1 2.60 -0.63 -1.90
C GLY A 1 2.41 -0.50 -3.40
N TRP A 2 1.17 -0.38 -3.86
CA TRP A 2 0.87 -0.27 -5.30
C TRP A 2 1.66 0.83 -5.99
N THR A 3 2.21 0.53 -7.17
CA THR A 3 2.77 1.53 -8.07
C THR A 3 1.72 1.89 -9.11
N ILE A 4 0.94 2.94 -8.83
CA ILE A 4 -0.20 3.35 -9.69
C ILE A 4 0.27 4.11 -10.95
N TYR A 5 1.59 4.18 -11.20
CA TYR A 5 2.16 4.89 -12.35
C TYR A 5 1.84 4.23 -13.71
N ASN A 6 1.58 2.92 -13.73
CA ASN A 6 1.31 2.14 -14.95
C ASN A 6 -0.06 1.44 -14.94
N SER A 7 -1.01 1.93 -14.13
CA SER A 7 -2.40 1.43 -14.14
C SER A 7 -3.18 2.04 -15.31
N GLY A 8 -4.32 1.46 -15.67
CA GLY A 8 -5.17 1.94 -16.77
C GLY A 8 -5.65 3.39 -16.66
N PHE A 9 -5.45 4.05 -15.51
CA PHE A 9 -5.80 5.45 -15.25
C PHE A 9 -4.61 6.43 -15.38
N GLY A 10 -3.38 5.94 -15.46
CA GLY A 10 -2.18 6.78 -15.50
C GLY A 10 -2.05 7.72 -14.30
N ARG A 11 -1.54 8.95 -14.52
CA ARG A 11 -1.48 10.00 -13.49
C ARG A 11 -2.85 10.65 -13.31
N GLY A 12 -3.63 10.15 -12.36
CA GLY A 12 -4.86 10.81 -11.92
C GLY A 12 -4.61 12.17 -11.25
N LYS A 13 -5.59 13.07 -11.31
CA LYS A 13 -5.50 14.41 -10.71
C LYS A 13 -5.93 14.44 -9.25
N ALA A 14 -6.55 13.37 -8.76
CA ALA A 14 -7.18 13.34 -7.45
C ALA A 14 -6.97 11.97 -6.78
N LEU A 15 -6.38 11.97 -5.60
CA LEU A 15 -6.03 10.77 -4.83
C LEU A 15 -6.73 10.80 -3.47
N TRP A 16 -7.48 9.76 -3.17
CA TRP A 16 -7.93 9.45 -1.81
C TRP A 16 -7.06 8.33 -1.25
N ASN A 17 -6.51 8.50 -0.04
CA ASN A 17 -5.78 7.43 0.63
C ASN A 17 -6.20 7.27 2.08
N ASN A 18 -6.55 6.06 2.49
CA ASN A 18 -6.80 5.69 3.88
C ASN A 18 -5.79 4.63 4.31
N SER A 19 -4.93 4.99 5.26
CA SER A 19 -3.97 4.07 5.85
C SER A 19 -4.27 3.86 7.32
N VAL A 20 -4.29 2.61 7.77
CA VAL A 20 -4.34 2.23 9.18
C VAL A 20 -3.08 1.42 9.50
N GLU A 21 -2.37 1.82 10.54
CA GLU A 21 -1.14 1.16 10.99
C GLU A 21 -1.25 0.83 12.48
N LEU A 22 -1.05 -0.45 12.82
CA LEU A 22 -0.89 -0.92 14.18
C LEU A 22 0.60 -1.11 14.46
N ARG A 23 1.14 -0.33 15.40
CA ARG A 23 2.54 -0.39 15.82
C ARG A 23 2.69 -1.06 17.17
N MET A 24 3.58 -2.04 17.23
CA MET A 24 3.95 -2.74 18.46
C MET A 24 5.46 -2.62 18.70
N PRO A 25 5.90 -1.91 19.77
CA PRO A 25 7.32 -1.84 20.10
C PRO A 25 7.80 -3.20 20.62
N VAL A 26 8.68 -3.86 19.89
CA VAL A 26 9.28 -5.14 20.30
C VAL A 26 10.51 -4.88 21.17
N ILE A 27 11.39 -3.99 20.71
CA ILE A 27 12.50 -3.45 21.50
C ILE A 27 12.32 -1.93 21.53
N PRO A 28 11.94 -1.36 22.68
CA PRO A 28 11.73 0.08 22.81
C PRO A 28 12.91 0.86 22.23
N ASN A 29 12.61 1.88 21.42
CA ASN A 29 13.59 2.76 20.76
C ASN A 29 14.53 2.11 19.74
N LEU A 30 14.45 0.79 19.49
CA LEU A 30 15.30 0.10 18.52
C LEU A 30 14.49 -0.54 17.39
N ILE A 31 13.51 -1.39 17.72
CA ILE A 31 12.75 -2.19 16.75
C ILE A 31 11.25 -2.16 17.09
N ALA A 32 10.44 -1.84 16.09
CA ALA A 32 8.99 -2.02 16.14
C ALA A 32 8.53 -2.99 15.06
N LEU A 33 7.52 -3.79 15.41
CA LEU A 33 6.73 -4.55 14.45
C LEU A 33 5.49 -3.74 14.13
N ASP A 34 5.29 -3.40 12.87
CA ASP A 34 4.09 -2.70 12.41
C ASP A 34 3.27 -3.63 11.51
N PHE A 35 1.96 -3.57 11.61
CA PHE A 35 1.05 -4.13 10.62
C PHE A 35 0.27 -2.99 10.00
N PHE A 36 0.22 -2.93 8.68
CA PHE A 36 -0.48 -1.85 7.98
C PHE A 36 -1.51 -2.41 7.00
N VAL A 37 -2.55 -1.62 6.79
CA VAL A 37 -3.53 -1.78 5.73
C VAL A 37 -3.73 -0.40 5.10
N ASP A 38 -3.67 -0.34 3.78
CA ASP A 38 -3.80 0.88 3.00
C ASP A 38 -4.83 0.66 1.90
N ALA A 39 -5.64 1.70 1.66
CA ALA A 39 -6.69 1.73 0.67
C ALA A 39 -6.61 3.06 -0.09
N SER A 40 -6.21 2.98 -1.35
CA SER A 40 -6.00 4.13 -2.22
C SER A 40 -6.98 4.12 -3.39
N CYS A 41 -7.60 5.25 -3.70
CA CYS A 41 -8.44 5.44 -4.89
C CYS A 41 -7.88 6.62 -5.69
N LEU A 42 -7.67 6.41 -6.99
CA LEU A 42 -7.13 7.42 -7.90
C LEU A 42 -8.16 7.73 -8.99
N LYS A 43 -8.52 9.00 -9.14
CA LYS A 43 -9.47 9.47 -10.15
C LYS A 43 -8.82 10.45 -11.13
N THR A 44 -9.33 10.46 -12.35
CA THR A 44 -8.85 11.32 -13.44
C THR A 44 -9.19 12.79 -13.21
N GLU A 45 -10.39 13.11 -12.74
CA GLU A 45 -10.79 14.48 -12.38
C GLU A 45 -11.17 14.59 -10.90
N PRO A 46 -10.91 15.74 -10.25
CA PRO A 46 -11.30 15.96 -8.85
C PRO A 46 -12.79 15.88 -8.58
N SER A 47 -13.63 16.20 -9.57
CA SER A 47 -15.10 16.08 -9.45
C SER A 47 -15.54 14.64 -9.19
N ASP A 48 -14.84 13.67 -9.77
CA ASP A 48 -15.20 12.25 -9.77
C ASP A 48 -15.03 11.63 -8.38
N MET A 49 -14.20 12.24 -7.53
CA MET A 49 -14.08 11.84 -6.12
C MET A 49 -15.35 12.09 -5.31
N PHE A 50 -16.21 13.02 -5.74
CA PHE A 50 -17.44 13.35 -5.01
C PHE A 50 -18.68 12.67 -5.60
N THR A 51 -18.59 12.19 -6.85
CA THR A 51 -19.72 11.58 -7.57
C THR A 51 -19.60 10.07 -7.69
N ASP A 52 -18.40 9.51 -7.68
CA ASP A 52 -18.12 8.11 -8.02
C ASP A 52 -17.15 7.42 -7.04
N LEU A 53 -17.14 7.86 -5.78
CA LEU A 53 -16.30 7.25 -4.74
C LEU A 53 -16.77 5.84 -4.34
N THR A 54 -18.05 5.54 -4.58
CA THR A 54 -18.69 4.26 -4.24
C THR A 54 -18.29 3.12 -5.17
N ASN A 55 -17.64 3.42 -6.31
CA ASN A 55 -17.14 2.38 -7.18
C ASN A 55 -15.91 1.71 -6.55
N LEU A 56 -16.13 0.50 -6.05
CA LEU A 56 -15.13 -0.30 -5.34
C LEU A 56 -14.02 -0.83 -6.28
N ASP A 57 -14.24 -0.87 -7.60
CA ASP A 57 -13.26 -1.37 -8.56
C ASP A 57 -12.09 -0.38 -8.78
N ASP A 58 -12.25 0.86 -8.35
CA ASP A 58 -11.21 1.90 -8.44
C ASP A 58 -10.31 1.95 -7.19
N TRP A 59 -10.54 1.05 -6.23
CA TRP A 59 -9.78 0.97 -4.99
C TRP A 59 -8.63 -0.04 -5.08
N TYR A 60 -7.44 0.43 -4.77
CA TYR A 60 -6.22 -0.33 -4.65
C TYR A 60 -5.93 -0.58 -3.18
N PHE A 61 -5.79 -1.83 -2.78
CA PHE A 61 -5.56 -2.19 -1.39
C PHE A 61 -4.18 -2.82 -1.22
N SER A 62 -3.49 -2.45 -0.16
CA SER A 62 -2.26 -3.12 0.22
C SER A 62 -2.21 -3.38 1.71
N MET A 63 -1.64 -4.50 2.10
CA MET A 63 -1.54 -4.87 3.50
C MET A 63 -0.27 -5.65 3.77
N GLY A 64 0.14 -5.63 5.03
CA GLY A 64 1.12 -6.59 5.51
C GLY A 64 1.90 -6.15 6.73
N PRO A 65 2.75 -7.05 7.25
CA PRO A 65 3.64 -6.74 8.35
C PRO A 65 4.87 -5.99 7.85
N SER A 66 5.49 -5.25 8.75
CA SER A 66 6.76 -4.60 8.53
C SER A 66 7.57 -4.51 9.81
N ILE A 67 8.89 -4.53 9.68
CA ILE A 67 9.83 -4.32 10.76
C ILE A 67 10.45 -2.95 10.56
N ARG A 68 10.40 -2.12 11.60
CA ARG A 68 10.94 -0.75 11.57
C ARG A 68 12.08 -0.61 12.56
N CYS A 69 13.18 -0.04 12.07
CA CYS A 69 14.22 0.50 12.93
C CYS A 69 13.77 1.86 13.47
N CYS A 70 13.68 1.98 14.80
CA CYS A 70 13.27 3.20 15.49
C CYS A 70 14.43 4.18 15.73
N MET A 71 15.67 3.79 15.39
CA MET A 71 16.85 4.63 15.54
C MET A 71 16.85 5.80 14.56
N GLN A 72 17.14 7.01 15.05
CA GLN A 72 17.16 8.21 14.21
C GLN A 72 18.25 8.17 13.12
N GLN A 73 19.40 7.54 13.36
CA GLN A 73 20.47 7.44 12.36
C GLN A 73 20.19 6.41 11.25
N LEU A 74 19.22 5.51 11.44
CA LEU A 74 18.88 4.46 10.48
C LEU A 74 17.35 4.33 10.35
N PRO A 75 16.68 5.26 9.64
CA PRO A 75 15.25 5.22 9.41
C PRO A 75 14.90 4.18 8.34
N LEU A 76 15.07 2.91 8.69
CA LEU A 76 14.85 1.74 7.84
C LEU A 76 13.52 1.07 8.18
N ARG A 77 12.74 0.74 7.14
CA ARG A 77 11.55 -0.09 7.25
C ARG A 77 11.61 -1.22 6.23
N LEU A 78 11.50 -2.44 6.72
CA LEU A 78 11.42 -3.69 5.97
C LEU A 78 9.96 -4.06 5.87
N LEU A 79 9.33 -3.98 4.70
CA LEU A 79 7.92 -4.27 4.52
C LEU A 79 7.74 -5.58 3.74
N PHE A 80 6.83 -6.42 4.21
CA PHE A 80 6.28 -7.50 3.42
C PHE A 80 4.87 -7.08 3.04
N VAL A 81 4.66 -6.83 1.76
CA VAL A 81 3.44 -6.23 1.25
C VAL A 81 2.73 -7.23 0.37
N SER A 82 1.43 -7.37 0.58
CA SER A 82 0.54 -8.05 -0.34
C SER A 82 -0.42 -7.03 -0.93
N GLN A 83 -0.59 -7.08 -2.25
CA GLN A 83 -1.43 -6.18 -3.02
C GLN A 83 -2.68 -6.93 -3.48
N PHE A 84 -3.83 -6.30 -3.33
CA PHE A 84 -5.09 -6.82 -3.85
C PHE A 84 -5.99 -5.69 -4.31
N LYS A 85 -6.92 -6.05 -5.20
CA LYS A 85 -7.87 -5.13 -5.80
C LYS A 85 -9.24 -5.81 -5.85
N MET A 86 -10.30 -5.02 -5.86
CA MET A 86 -11.61 -5.53 -6.23
C MET A 86 -11.82 -5.35 -7.73
N GLU A 87 -12.17 -6.41 -8.44
CA GLU A 87 -12.52 -6.36 -9.86
C GLU A 87 -13.76 -7.22 -10.09
N ASP A 88 -14.81 -6.62 -10.64
CA ASP A 88 -16.12 -7.28 -10.88
C ASP A 88 -16.70 -7.92 -9.60
N GLY A 89 -16.54 -7.25 -8.45
CA GLY A 89 -17.03 -7.74 -7.14
C GLY A 89 -16.23 -8.90 -6.54
N LYS A 90 -15.08 -9.26 -7.11
CA LYS A 90 -14.17 -10.29 -6.58
C LYS A 90 -12.85 -9.68 -6.15
N PHE A 91 -12.31 -10.17 -5.04
CA PHE A 91 -10.97 -9.81 -4.60
C PHE A 91 -9.93 -10.58 -5.42
N THR A 92 -9.09 -9.86 -6.17
CA THR A 92 -7.97 -10.41 -6.93
C THR A 92 -6.66 -9.99 -6.25
N TRP A 93 -5.82 -10.98 -5.94
CA TRP A 93 -4.48 -10.72 -5.42
C TRP A 93 -3.54 -10.44 -6.60
N ARG A 94 -2.53 -9.59 -6.38
CA ARG A 94 -1.53 -9.27 -7.40
C ARG A 94 -0.10 -9.41 -6.89
N ASP A 95 0.78 -9.89 -7.75
CA ASP A 95 2.23 -9.89 -7.52
C ASP A 95 2.85 -8.51 -7.77
N ASP A 96 4.19 -8.41 -7.63
CA ASP A 96 4.94 -7.15 -7.82
C ASP A 96 4.87 -6.64 -9.27
N ASP A 97 4.73 -7.56 -10.24
CA ASP A 97 4.58 -7.27 -11.66
C ASP A 97 3.11 -6.98 -12.05
N SER A 98 2.20 -6.90 -11.08
CA SER A 98 0.76 -6.67 -11.26
C SER A 98 0.01 -7.79 -12.02
N ASN A 99 0.55 -9.01 -12.03
CA ASN A 99 -0.18 -10.20 -12.51
C ASN A 99 -1.15 -10.69 -11.45
N ILE A 100 -2.29 -11.23 -11.88
CA ILE A 100 -3.27 -11.83 -10.97
C ILE A 100 -2.71 -13.17 -10.47
N VAL A 101 -2.72 -13.35 -9.15
CA VAL A 101 -2.27 -14.57 -8.47
C VAL A 101 -3.38 -15.14 -7.58
N ASP A 102 -3.38 -16.46 -7.41
CA ASP A 102 -4.46 -17.15 -6.71
C ASP A 102 -4.29 -17.19 -5.18
N THR A 103 -3.06 -16.95 -4.67
CA THR A 103 -2.75 -17.11 -3.25
C THR A 103 -2.11 -15.86 -2.65
N PHE A 104 -2.47 -15.54 -1.39
CA PHE A 104 -1.84 -14.47 -0.59
C PHE A 104 -0.30 -14.59 -0.50
N ARG A 105 0.22 -15.84 -0.46
CA ARG A 105 1.66 -16.08 -0.36
C ARG A 105 2.40 -15.64 -1.62
N ASP A 106 1.75 -15.76 -2.78
CA ASP A 106 2.34 -15.44 -4.08
C ASP A 106 2.24 -13.94 -4.38
N SER A 107 1.30 -13.23 -3.76
CA SER A 107 1.20 -11.76 -3.82
C SER A 107 2.15 -11.05 -2.85
N LEU A 108 2.78 -11.79 -1.94
CA LEU A 108 3.69 -11.22 -0.94
C LEU A 108 5.04 -10.87 -1.55
N HIS A 109 5.38 -9.58 -1.56
CA HIS A 109 6.68 -9.10 -2.01
C HIS A 109 7.36 -8.23 -0.94
N PHE A 110 8.69 -8.21 -1.00
CA PHE A 110 9.52 -7.49 -0.07
C PHE A 110 9.83 -6.08 -0.59
N VAL A 111 9.53 -5.06 0.21
CA VAL A 111 9.79 -3.67 -0.11
C VAL A 111 10.68 -3.06 0.95
N LEU A 112 11.76 -2.42 0.50
CA LEU A 112 12.66 -1.66 1.35
C LEU A 112 12.28 -0.18 1.29
N SER A 113 11.97 0.42 2.45
CA SER A 113 11.63 1.84 2.55
C SER A 113 12.62 2.57 3.45
N PHE A 114 13.11 3.72 2.96
CA PHE A 114 13.97 4.63 3.68
C PHE A 114 13.29 5.99 3.81
N ASN A 115 13.22 6.53 5.03
CA ASN A 115 12.88 7.94 5.20
C ASN A 115 14.19 8.75 5.20
N LEU A 116 14.61 9.18 4.01
CA LEU A 116 15.76 10.08 3.89
C LEU A 116 15.33 11.49 4.31
N VAL A 117 15.94 12.00 5.38
CA VAL A 117 15.80 13.41 5.74
C VAL A 117 16.68 14.19 4.78
N ASN A 118 16.07 14.98 3.90
CA ASN A 118 16.80 15.87 3.00
C ASN A 118 17.50 16.93 3.89
N ARG A 119 18.83 17.06 3.75
CA ARG A 119 19.62 18.10 4.41
C ARG A 119 20.08 19.12 3.39
#